data_AF-A0A3D1IRC1-F1
#
_entry.id   AF-A0A3D1IRC1-F1
#
_cell.length_a   1.000
_cell.length_b   1.000
_cell.length_c   1.000
_cell.angle_alpha   90.00
_cell.angle_beta   90.00
_cell.angle_gamma   90.00
#
_symmetry.space_group_name_H-M   'P 1'
#
loop_
_entity.id
_entity.type
_entity.pdbx_description
1 polymer ?
#
loop_
_entity_poly.entity_id
_entity_poly.type
_entity_poly.pdbx_seq_one_letter_code
_entity_poly.pdbx_strand_id
1 'polypeptide(L)'
;MEITDDRFGPFKGQMLVGDFQNAVLTRVQLEKVNDEWQGAVWPFLKGFQSGVNRMVLGNDGRLYVGSGKVTAWAANAPAFHALERVKFKGRTPFSVKNVRALPDGFQLTFTQPVNRDSALAQDGFDVWQYRYEYHKSYGSPEFDHEGRKDRFTVIDVKSVSVSADNLKVTLKLNGWKTGYVTAVRALDIRDAKGGKLWNDTFYYTLNQIPKR
;
A
#
# COMPACT_ATOMS: atom_id res chain seq x y z
N MET A 1 9.63 4.18 -9.98
CA MET A 1 9.26 4.91 -11.21
C MET A 1 7.79 5.27 -11.17
N GLU A 2 7.37 6.36 -11.80
CA GLU A 2 5.94 6.71 -11.93
C GLU A 2 5.23 5.89 -13.02
N ILE A 3 3.96 5.56 -12.80
CA ILE A 3 3.06 4.97 -13.80
C ILE A 3 2.43 6.12 -14.60
N THR A 4 2.94 6.36 -15.80
CA THR A 4 2.50 7.49 -16.65
C THR A 4 1.43 7.13 -17.67
N ASP A 5 1.13 5.83 -17.84
CA ASP A 5 0.23 5.30 -18.87
C ASP A 5 -0.96 4.56 -18.23
N ASP A 6 -2.18 4.92 -18.62
CA ASP A 6 -3.42 4.31 -18.11
C ASP A 6 -3.70 2.93 -18.72
N ARG A 7 -3.01 2.56 -19.81
CA ARG A 7 -2.99 1.18 -20.33
C ARG A 7 -2.38 0.20 -19.31
N PHE A 8 -1.59 0.71 -18.35
CA PHE A 8 -1.07 -0.08 -17.23
C PHE A 8 -2.03 -0.15 -16.02
N GLY A 9 -3.33 0.10 -16.24
CA GLY A 9 -4.36 -0.08 -15.25
C GLY A 9 -4.71 1.20 -14.47
N PRO A 10 -5.51 1.09 -13.39
CA PRO A 10 -6.23 2.23 -12.81
C PRO A 10 -5.35 3.14 -11.92
N PHE A 11 -4.04 2.95 -11.90
CA PHE A 11 -3.12 3.55 -10.92
C PHE A 11 -2.16 4.59 -11.53
N LYS A 12 -2.49 5.16 -12.69
CA LYS A 12 -1.74 6.27 -13.29
C LYS A 12 -1.49 7.40 -12.28
N GLY A 13 -0.27 7.94 -12.27
CA GLY A 13 0.20 8.96 -11.33
C GLY A 13 0.77 8.40 -10.01
N GLN A 14 0.66 7.09 -9.77
CA GLN A 14 1.30 6.42 -8.64
C GLN A 14 2.67 5.87 -9.03
N MET A 15 3.48 5.48 -8.05
CA MET A 15 4.81 4.94 -8.29
C MET A 15 4.86 3.43 -8.09
N LEU A 16 5.82 2.81 -8.77
CA LEU A 16 6.26 1.43 -8.54
C LEU A 16 7.68 1.44 -7.99
N VAL A 17 7.90 0.66 -6.94
CA VAL A 17 9.22 0.42 -6.35
C VAL A 17 9.50 -1.07 -6.39
N GLY A 18 10.71 -1.44 -6.82
CA GLY A 18 11.15 -2.82 -6.85
C GLY A 18 11.71 -3.22 -5.49
N ASP A 19 11.23 -4.34 -4.96
CA ASP A 19 11.84 -5.01 -3.83
C ASP A 19 12.73 -6.14 -4.35
N PHE A 20 14.03 -5.94 -4.17
CA PHE A 20 15.05 -6.90 -4.58
C PHE A 20 14.92 -8.22 -3.80
N GLN A 21 14.86 -8.14 -2.48
CA GLN A 21 14.96 -9.32 -1.61
C GLN A 21 13.73 -10.21 -1.76
N ASN A 22 12.54 -9.62 -1.85
CA ASN A 22 11.30 -10.38 -1.97
C ASN A 22 10.89 -10.65 -3.42
N ALA A 23 11.60 -10.09 -4.41
CA ALA A 23 11.27 -10.21 -5.83
C ALA A 23 9.81 -9.81 -6.12
N VAL A 24 9.41 -8.64 -5.61
CA VAL A 24 8.07 -8.07 -5.81
C VAL A 24 8.15 -6.62 -6.29
N LEU A 25 7.05 -6.14 -6.83
CA LEU A 25 6.81 -4.70 -6.96
C LEU A 25 5.86 -4.25 -5.87
N THR A 26 6.19 -3.12 -5.26
CA THR A 26 5.30 -2.38 -4.39
C THR A 26 4.73 -1.17 -5.15
N ARG A 27 3.47 -0.86 -4.86
CA ARG A 27 2.77 0.33 -5.38
C ARG A 27 2.81 1.39 -4.30
N VAL A 28 3.18 2.60 -4.66
CA VAL A 28 3.30 3.74 -3.76
C VAL A 28 2.39 4.86 -4.26
N GLN A 29 1.49 5.31 -3.39
CA GLN A 29 0.70 6.52 -3.62
C GLN A 29 1.14 7.58 -2.63
N LEU A 30 1.52 8.74 -3.16
CA LEU A 30 1.94 9.89 -2.37
C LEU A 30 0.81 10.92 -2.26
N GLU A 31 0.86 11.72 -1.20
CA GLU A 31 0.13 12.97 -1.03
C GLU A 31 0.99 13.97 -0.27
N LYS A 32 0.67 15.26 -0.40
CA LYS A 32 1.34 16.34 0.32
C LYS A 32 0.39 16.92 1.36
N VAL A 33 0.77 16.90 2.63
CA VAL A 33 -0.04 17.40 3.77
C VAL A 33 0.81 18.40 4.55
N ASN A 34 0.32 19.64 4.67
CA ASN A 34 1.07 20.74 5.31
C ASN A 34 2.51 20.87 4.77
N ASP A 35 2.65 20.80 3.44
CA ASP A 35 3.94 20.80 2.73
C ASP A 35 4.89 19.62 2.98
N GLU A 36 4.46 18.62 3.74
CA GLU A 36 5.21 17.38 3.95
C GLU A 36 4.69 16.25 3.06
N TRP A 37 5.61 15.50 2.46
CA TRP A 37 5.26 14.31 1.70
C TRP A 37 4.98 13.13 2.62
N GLN A 38 3.90 12.42 2.33
CA GLN A 38 3.50 11.19 2.99
C GLN A 38 2.75 10.30 2.00
N GLY A 39 2.38 9.09 2.40
CA GLY A 39 1.66 8.20 1.48
C GLY A 39 1.57 6.76 1.93
N ALA A 40 0.83 5.99 1.12
CA ALA A 40 0.58 4.57 1.33
C ALA A 40 1.39 3.70 0.36
N VAL A 41 1.81 2.54 0.86
CA VAL A 41 2.48 1.49 0.10
C VAL A 41 1.70 0.19 0.20
N TRP A 42 1.57 -0.51 -0.93
CA TRP A 42 0.99 -1.84 -1.01
C TRP A 42 2.02 -2.81 -1.60
N PRO A 43 2.14 -4.04 -1.09
CA PRO A 43 2.58 -5.17 -1.91
C PRO A 43 1.67 -5.24 -3.15
N PHE A 44 2.23 -5.30 -4.36
CA PHE A 44 1.44 -5.10 -5.58
C PHE A 44 1.54 -6.28 -6.56
N LEU A 45 2.68 -6.43 -7.24
CA LEU A 45 2.91 -7.51 -8.19
C LEU A 45 3.94 -8.48 -7.63
N LYS A 46 3.66 -9.78 -7.77
CA LYS A 46 4.47 -10.88 -7.24
C LYS A 46 4.78 -11.88 -8.34
N GLY A 47 5.70 -12.81 -8.06
CA GLY A 47 6.04 -13.91 -8.96
C GLY A 47 7.15 -13.60 -9.96
N PHE A 48 7.93 -12.54 -9.72
CA PHE A 48 9.13 -12.27 -10.52
C PHE A 48 10.15 -13.37 -10.33
N GLN A 49 10.88 -13.69 -11.40
CA GLN A 49 11.79 -14.83 -11.44
C GLN A 49 13.15 -14.52 -10.82
N SER A 50 13.48 -13.25 -10.55
CA SER A 50 14.69 -12.84 -9.85
C SER A 50 14.48 -11.55 -9.05
N GLY A 51 15.49 -11.10 -8.32
CA GLY A 51 15.42 -9.87 -7.51
C GLY A 51 15.21 -8.64 -8.39
N VAL A 52 14.11 -7.92 -8.19
CA VAL A 52 13.76 -6.76 -9.02
C VAL A 52 14.79 -5.64 -8.83
N ASN A 53 15.33 -5.11 -9.94
CA ASN A 53 16.38 -4.09 -9.86
C ASN A 53 16.13 -2.87 -10.77
N ARG A 54 15.61 -3.08 -11.99
CA ARG A 54 15.32 -2.02 -12.96
C ARG A 54 13.92 -2.21 -13.53
N MET A 55 13.28 -1.09 -13.85
CA MET A 55 11.94 -1.05 -14.41
C MET A 55 11.84 0.05 -15.44
N VAL A 56 11.15 -0.21 -16.54
CA VAL A 56 10.77 0.80 -17.53
C VAL A 56 9.35 0.55 -18.03
N LEU A 57 8.54 1.60 -18.13
CA LEU A 57 7.26 1.54 -18.80
C LEU A 57 7.50 1.83 -20.28
N GLY A 58 7.25 0.85 -21.14
CA GLY A 58 7.43 0.96 -22.57
C GLY A 58 6.33 1.78 -23.23
N ASN A 59 6.62 2.30 -24.42
CA ASN A 59 5.64 3.04 -25.23
C ASN A 59 4.44 2.19 -25.68
N ASP A 60 4.51 0.86 -25.51
CA ASP A 60 3.41 -0.08 -25.73
C ASP A 60 2.49 -0.25 -24.50
N GLY A 61 2.68 0.56 -23.45
CA GLY A 61 1.88 0.54 -22.22
C GLY A 61 2.17 -0.67 -21.31
N ARG A 62 3.30 -1.35 -21.54
CA ARG A 62 3.72 -2.53 -20.77
C ARG A 62 4.93 -2.19 -19.91
N LEU A 63 5.02 -2.82 -18.75
CA LEU A 63 6.15 -2.67 -17.85
C LEU A 63 7.18 -3.75 -18.17
N TYR A 64 8.43 -3.36 -18.34
CA TYR A 64 9.57 -4.24 -18.49
C TYR A 64 10.42 -4.18 -17.22
N VAL A 65 10.73 -5.34 -16.67
CA VAL A 65 11.40 -5.49 -15.37
C VAL A 65 12.68 -6.28 -15.58
N GLY A 66 13.81 -5.62 -15.32
CA GLY A 66 15.12 -6.23 -15.28
C GLY A 66 15.43 -6.66 -13.85
N SER A 67 15.73 -7.94 -13.69
CA SER A 67 15.92 -8.56 -12.40
C SER A 67 17.21 -9.38 -12.37
N GLY A 68 17.84 -9.46 -11.21
CA GLY A 68 19.02 -10.27 -11.00
C GLY A 68 19.29 -10.51 -9.53
N LYS A 69 20.04 -11.56 -9.23
CA LYS A 69 20.60 -11.85 -7.92
C LYS A 69 21.96 -12.53 -8.10
N VAL A 70 22.79 -12.50 -7.06
CA VAL A 70 24.07 -13.19 -7.02
C VAL A 70 24.18 -13.94 -5.69
N THR A 71 25.17 -14.81 -5.54
CA THR A 71 25.36 -15.56 -4.28
C THR A 71 25.50 -14.65 -3.05
N ALA A 72 26.16 -13.50 -3.20
CA ALA A 72 26.33 -12.52 -2.12
C ALA A 72 25.05 -11.73 -1.76
N TRP A 73 24.10 -11.60 -2.71
CA TRP A 73 22.83 -10.90 -2.53
C TRP A 73 21.69 -11.78 -3.02
N ALA A 74 21.18 -12.61 -2.12
CA ALA A 74 20.07 -13.50 -2.40
C ALA A 74 18.74 -12.74 -2.53
N ALA A 75 17.88 -13.24 -3.41
CA ALA A 75 16.49 -12.84 -3.55
C ALA A 75 15.60 -14.10 -3.51
N ASN A 76 14.39 -13.94 -2.98
CA ASN A 76 13.38 -14.98 -2.85
C ASN A 76 12.69 -15.27 -4.19
N ALA A 77 13.48 -15.78 -5.14
CA ALA A 77 13.05 -16.09 -6.49
C ALA A 77 13.98 -17.16 -7.09
N PRO A 78 13.53 -17.96 -8.09
CA PRO A 78 14.28 -19.13 -8.54
C PRO A 78 15.49 -18.82 -9.43
N ALA A 79 15.43 -17.78 -10.27
CA ALA A 79 16.43 -17.51 -11.29
C ALA A 79 17.49 -16.50 -10.83
N PHE A 80 18.70 -16.63 -11.38
CA PHE A 80 19.79 -15.66 -11.17
C PHE A 80 19.56 -14.35 -11.91
N HIS A 81 18.94 -14.39 -13.09
CA HIS A 81 18.66 -13.22 -13.91
C HIS A 81 17.33 -13.41 -14.62
N ALA A 82 16.61 -12.31 -14.86
CA ALA A 82 15.40 -12.34 -15.66
C ALA A 82 15.14 -10.98 -16.32
N LEU A 83 14.53 -11.02 -17.51
CA LEU A 83 13.90 -9.88 -18.15
C LEU A 83 12.43 -10.23 -18.36
N GLU A 84 11.55 -9.57 -17.61
CA GLU A 84 10.13 -9.91 -17.54
C GLU A 84 9.27 -8.77 -18.05
N ARG A 85 8.15 -9.10 -18.71
CA ARG A 85 7.19 -8.13 -19.21
C ARG A 85 5.84 -8.31 -18.53
N VAL A 86 5.35 -7.26 -17.90
CA VAL A 86 4.03 -7.21 -17.29
C VAL A 86 3.08 -6.41 -18.17
N LYS A 87 1.89 -6.96 -18.41
CA LYS A 87 0.78 -6.27 -19.07
C LYS A 87 -0.46 -6.28 -18.20
N PHE A 88 -1.18 -5.17 -18.18
CA PHE A 88 -2.50 -5.15 -17.57
C PHE A 88 -3.45 -6.08 -18.34
N LYS A 89 -4.28 -6.85 -17.62
CA LYS A 89 -5.21 -7.82 -18.22
C LYS A 89 -6.48 -7.16 -18.80
N GLY A 90 -6.64 -5.84 -18.65
CA GLY A 90 -7.82 -5.10 -19.09
C GLY A 90 -9.03 -5.17 -18.16
N ARG A 91 -8.94 -5.91 -17.05
CA ARG A 91 -9.99 -5.98 -16.02
C ARG A 91 -9.53 -5.25 -14.77
N THR A 92 -10.21 -4.15 -14.44
CA THR A 92 -9.95 -3.41 -13.21
C THR A 92 -10.19 -4.32 -12.01
N PRO A 93 -9.20 -4.52 -11.13
CA PRO A 93 -9.39 -5.26 -9.88
C PRO A 93 -10.13 -4.40 -8.86
N PHE A 94 -10.85 -4.99 -7.92
CA PHE A 94 -11.33 -4.28 -6.74
C PHE A 94 -10.15 -4.04 -5.80
N SER A 95 -9.76 -2.78 -5.58
CA SER A 95 -8.57 -2.40 -4.81
C SER A 95 -8.73 -1.00 -4.22
N VAL A 96 -8.01 -0.69 -3.16
CA VAL A 96 -7.90 0.68 -2.65
C VAL A 96 -7.05 1.48 -3.63
N LYS A 97 -7.68 2.38 -4.38
CA LYS A 97 -7.02 3.26 -5.35
C LYS A 97 -6.15 4.29 -4.65
N ASN A 98 -6.70 5.02 -3.67
CA ASN A 98 -6.01 6.10 -2.96
C ASN A 98 -6.35 6.06 -1.48
N VAL A 99 -5.38 6.49 -0.66
CA VAL A 99 -5.55 6.77 0.77
C VAL A 99 -5.27 8.25 0.96
N ARG A 100 -6.19 8.93 1.64
CA ARG A 100 -6.05 10.33 2.02
C ARG A 100 -6.11 10.44 3.53
N ALA A 101 -5.10 11.04 4.15
CA ALA A 101 -5.16 11.41 5.56
C ALA A 101 -6.27 12.45 5.79
N LEU A 102 -6.99 12.30 6.90
CA LEU A 102 -7.97 13.25 7.43
C LEU A 102 -7.55 13.68 8.83
N PRO A 103 -8.11 14.76 9.40
CA PRO A 103 -7.81 15.18 10.76
C PRO A 103 -8.06 14.10 11.83
N ASP A 104 -9.01 13.20 11.57
CA ASP A 104 -9.44 12.13 12.49
C ASP A 104 -9.35 10.72 11.89
N GLY A 105 -8.54 10.50 10.83
CA GLY A 105 -8.28 9.16 10.29
C GLY A 105 -7.98 9.13 8.79
N PHE A 106 -8.62 8.23 8.05
CA PHE A 106 -8.38 8.06 6.61
C PHE A 106 -9.65 8.07 5.78
N GLN A 107 -9.54 8.58 4.55
CA GLN A 107 -10.47 8.28 3.48
C GLN A 107 -9.80 7.34 2.46
N LEU A 108 -10.40 6.17 2.27
CA LEU A 108 -10.03 5.19 1.27
C LEU A 108 -10.91 5.38 0.05
N THR A 109 -10.33 5.55 -1.14
CA THR A 109 -11.06 5.54 -2.41
C THR A 109 -10.80 4.23 -3.12
N PHE A 110 -11.85 3.54 -3.55
CA PHE A 110 -11.76 2.25 -4.23
C PHE A 110 -11.83 2.38 -5.75
N THR A 111 -11.30 1.40 -6.47
CA THR A 111 -11.38 1.32 -7.93
C THR A 111 -12.78 0.92 -8.44
N GLN A 112 -13.60 0.32 -7.58
CA GLN A 112 -14.98 -0.12 -7.86
C GLN A 112 -15.84 0.05 -6.62
N PRO A 113 -17.19 0.12 -6.76
CA PRO A 113 -18.09 0.24 -5.62
C PRO A 113 -17.94 -0.90 -4.60
N VAL A 114 -17.80 -0.54 -3.33
CA VAL A 114 -17.73 -1.47 -2.20
C VAL A 114 -19.13 -1.99 -1.84
N ASN A 115 -19.22 -3.23 -1.38
CA ASN A 115 -20.41 -3.73 -0.72
C ASN A 115 -20.52 -3.08 0.67
N ARG A 116 -21.61 -2.35 0.89
CA ARG A 116 -21.80 -1.50 2.08
C ARG A 116 -21.79 -2.31 3.38
N ASP A 117 -22.44 -3.47 3.39
CA ASP A 117 -22.52 -4.31 4.59
C ASP A 117 -21.14 -4.84 4.98
N SER A 118 -20.35 -5.30 4.00
CA SER A 118 -18.98 -5.75 4.24
C SER A 118 -18.07 -4.63 4.75
N ALA A 119 -18.26 -3.40 4.27
CA ALA A 119 -17.45 -2.25 4.69
C ALA A 119 -17.84 -1.70 6.07
N LEU A 120 -19.09 -1.90 6.51
CA LEU A 120 -19.59 -1.43 7.80
C LEU A 120 -19.52 -2.49 8.91
N ALA A 121 -18.99 -3.68 8.62
CA ALA A 121 -18.74 -4.71 9.61
C ALA A 121 -17.83 -4.17 10.73
N GLN A 122 -18.17 -4.49 11.98
CA GLN A 122 -17.50 -3.93 13.17
C GLN A 122 -16.01 -4.30 13.24
N ASP A 123 -15.65 -5.45 12.69
CA ASP A 123 -14.32 -6.05 12.62
C ASP A 123 -13.72 -6.01 11.21
N GLY A 124 -14.26 -5.18 10.31
CA GLY A 124 -13.82 -5.10 8.92
C GLY A 124 -12.44 -4.47 8.71
N PHE A 125 -11.84 -3.88 9.76
CA PHE A 125 -10.54 -3.20 9.66
C PHE A 125 -9.68 -3.42 10.90
N ASP A 126 -8.47 -3.93 10.68
CA ASP A 126 -7.38 -3.86 11.66
C ASP A 126 -6.50 -2.65 11.35
N VAL A 127 -6.19 -1.86 12.38
CA VAL A 127 -5.28 -0.72 12.27
C VAL A 127 -4.25 -0.77 13.39
N TRP A 128 -2.98 -0.59 13.02
CA TRP A 128 -1.89 -0.52 13.99
C TRP A 128 -0.80 0.46 13.57
N GLN A 129 -0.04 0.95 14.54
CA GLN A 129 1.08 1.85 14.33
C GLN A 129 2.37 1.32 14.93
N TYR A 130 3.46 1.56 14.20
CA TYR A 130 4.82 1.28 14.64
C TYR A 130 5.78 2.28 13.99
N ARG A 131 6.98 2.40 14.54
CA ARG A 131 8.07 3.15 13.92
C ARG A 131 9.36 2.36 13.98
N TYR A 132 10.32 2.76 13.15
CA TYR A 132 11.70 2.31 13.23
C TYR A 132 12.55 3.43 13.83
N GLU A 133 13.63 3.06 14.51
CA GLU A 133 14.66 4.00 14.94
C GLU A 133 15.64 4.28 13.80
N TYR A 134 15.89 5.56 13.55
CA TYR A 134 16.89 5.99 12.58
C TYR A 134 18.25 6.04 13.26
N HIS A 135 19.09 5.05 12.98
CA HIS A 135 20.46 4.99 13.49
C HIS A 135 21.42 4.39 12.46
N LYS A 136 22.72 4.58 12.66
CA LYS A 136 23.77 4.13 11.72
C LYS A 136 23.84 2.61 11.57
N SER A 137 23.57 1.86 12.64
CA SER A 137 23.64 0.39 12.62
C SER A 137 22.56 -0.19 11.71
N TYR A 138 22.87 -1.33 11.08
CA TYR A 138 21.94 -1.98 10.17
C TYR A 138 20.73 -2.59 10.92
N GLY A 139 19.55 -2.40 10.32
CA GLY A 139 18.28 -2.90 10.85
C GLY A 139 17.71 -2.02 11.96
N SER A 140 16.43 -2.19 12.25
CA SER A 140 15.76 -1.59 13.41
C SER A 140 14.53 -2.43 13.73
N PRO A 141 14.28 -2.79 15.01
CA PRO A 141 13.03 -3.44 15.36
C PRO A 141 11.87 -2.44 15.25
N GLU A 142 10.64 -2.96 15.25
CA GLU A 142 9.45 -2.13 15.35
C GLU A 142 9.27 -1.61 16.78
N PHE A 143 8.93 -0.35 16.93
CA PHE A 143 8.63 0.28 18.20
C PHE A 143 7.20 0.79 18.27
N ASP A 144 6.53 0.50 19.38
CA ASP A 144 5.18 0.97 19.67
C ASP A 144 5.16 2.42 20.20
N HIS A 145 3.97 2.93 20.55
CA HIS A 145 3.77 4.28 21.08
C HIS A 145 4.44 4.55 22.42
N GLU A 146 4.83 3.51 23.16
CA GLU A 146 5.54 3.57 24.44
C GLU A 146 7.06 3.38 24.26
N GLY A 147 7.53 3.13 23.03
CA GLY A 147 8.93 2.88 22.74
C GLY A 147 9.40 1.46 23.10
N ARG A 148 8.47 0.50 23.22
CA ARG A 148 8.81 -0.91 23.44
C ARG A 148 9.20 -1.56 22.12
N LYS A 149 10.31 -2.30 22.14
CA LYS A 149 10.87 -3.03 20.98
C LYS A 149 10.00 -4.22 20.58
N ASP A 150 10.06 -4.57 19.30
CA ASP A 150 9.36 -5.70 18.68
C ASP A 150 7.84 -5.65 18.92
N ARG A 151 7.29 -4.43 18.89
CA ARG A 151 5.88 -4.17 19.18
C ARG A 151 5.28 -3.10 18.27
N PHE A 152 3.97 -3.15 18.18
CA PHE A 152 3.12 -2.13 17.58
C PHE A 152 2.00 -1.73 18.54
N THR A 153 1.40 -0.58 18.30
CA THR A 153 0.21 -0.10 19.01
C THR A 153 -1.03 -0.33 18.14
N VAL A 154 -2.01 -1.05 18.65
CA VAL A 154 -3.33 -1.16 18.00
C VAL A 154 -4.03 0.19 18.05
N ILE A 155 -4.64 0.60 16.93
CA ILE A 155 -5.37 1.85 16.79
C ILE A 155 -6.86 1.56 16.68
N ASP A 156 -7.66 2.20 17.53
CA ASP A 156 -9.10 2.01 17.55
C ASP A 156 -9.75 2.62 16.30
N VAL A 157 -10.52 1.81 15.57
CA VAL A 157 -11.48 2.29 14.56
C VAL A 157 -12.78 2.67 15.27
N LYS A 158 -13.02 3.98 15.45
CA LYS A 158 -14.21 4.48 16.17
C LYS A 158 -15.48 4.43 15.34
N SER A 159 -15.37 4.64 14.04
CA SER A 159 -16.50 4.49 13.12
C SER A 159 -16.01 4.31 11.69
N VAL A 160 -16.84 3.64 10.91
CA VAL A 160 -16.68 3.49 9.47
C VAL A 160 -17.90 4.09 8.79
N SER A 161 -17.69 4.83 7.71
CA SER A 161 -18.78 5.33 6.88
C SER A 161 -18.48 5.13 5.40
N VAL A 162 -19.54 4.92 4.62
CA VAL A 162 -19.44 4.66 3.17
C VAL A 162 -20.17 5.77 2.43
N SER A 163 -19.52 6.35 1.41
CA SER A 163 -20.10 7.38 0.55
C SER A 163 -21.35 6.89 -0.19
N ALA A 164 -22.14 7.83 -0.72
CA ALA A 164 -23.37 7.50 -1.44
C ALA A 164 -23.13 6.68 -2.73
N ASP A 165 -22.01 6.92 -3.41
CA ASP A 165 -21.58 6.18 -4.60
C ASP A 165 -20.87 4.86 -4.28
N ASN A 166 -20.71 4.53 -3.00
CA ASN A 166 -19.97 3.37 -2.49
C ASN A 166 -18.51 3.30 -2.99
N LEU A 167 -17.91 4.41 -3.46
CA LEU A 167 -16.51 4.43 -3.90
C LEU A 167 -15.55 4.85 -2.81
N LYS A 168 -16.04 5.35 -1.67
CA LYS A 168 -15.21 5.83 -0.57
C LYS A 168 -15.65 5.24 0.76
N VAL A 169 -14.65 4.82 1.53
CA VAL A 169 -14.81 4.45 2.94
C VAL A 169 -14.01 5.43 3.77
N THR A 170 -14.63 6.01 4.80
CA THR A 170 -13.96 6.87 5.76
C THR A 170 -13.82 6.11 7.08
N LEU A 171 -12.58 5.99 7.56
CA LEU A 171 -12.22 5.41 8.84
C LEU A 171 -11.92 6.54 9.82
N LYS A 172 -12.69 6.61 10.92
CA LYS A 172 -12.32 7.47 12.05
C LYS A 172 -11.47 6.69 13.03
N LEU A 173 -10.27 7.18 13.27
CA LEU A 173 -9.26 6.55 14.11
C LEU A 173 -9.08 7.34 15.40
N ASN A 174 -8.78 6.64 16.49
CA ASN A 174 -8.43 7.26 17.76
C ASN A 174 -7.08 6.76 18.26
N GLY A 175 -6.27 7.66 18.82
CA GLY A 175 -4.98 7.32 19.44
C GLY A 175 -3.82 7.17 18.46
N TRP A 176 -4.00 7.44 17.17
CA TRP A 176 -2.91 7.48 16.19
C TRP A 176 -1.99 8.70 16.37
N LYS A 177 -0.70 8.54 16.06
CA LYS A 177 0.37 9.56 16.21
C LYS A 177 1.11 9.79 14.89
N THR A 178 1.57 11.03 14.67
CA THR A 178 2.52 11.36 13.60
C THR A 178 3.91 10.78 13.89
N GLY A 179 4.72 10.57 12.85
CA GLY A 179 6.04 9.95 12.94
C GLY A 179 6.01 8.42 13.00
N TYR A 180 4.84 7.82 12.77
CA TYR A 180 4.62 6.37 12.74
C TYR A 180 4.15 5.91 11.36
N VAL A 181 4.47 4.67 11.02
CA VAL A 181 3.80 3.94 9.95
C VAL A 181 2.47 3.44 10.50
N THR A 182 1.38 3.77 9.81
CA THR A 182 0.03 3.29 10.09
C THR A 182 -0.30 2.20 9.09
N ALA A 183 -0.33 0.96 9.57
CA ALA A 183 -0.76 -0.16 8.77
C ALA A 183 -2.27 -0.35 8.93
N VAL A 184 -2.94 -0.57 7.80
CA VAL A 184 -4.38 -0.81 7.74
C VAL A 184 -4.60 -2.07 6.92
N ARG A 185 -5.30 -3.02 7.51
CA ARG A 185 -5.78 -4.22 6.83
C ARG A 185 -7.31 -4.18 6.77
N ALA A 186 -7.84 -4.22 5.56
CA ALA A 186 -9.27 -4.33 5.28
C ALA A 186 -9.66 -5.82 5.24
N LEU A 187 -10.22 -6.33 6.33
CA LEU A 187 -10.62 -7.73 6.47
C LEU A 187 -11.93 -7.98 5.71
N ASP A 188 -11.88 -8.94 4.80
CA ASP A 188 -13.04 -9.47 4.07
C ASP A 188 -13.92 -8.46 3.31
N ILE A 189 -13.46 -7.23 3.10
CA ILE A 189 -14.17 -6.23 2.29
C ILE A 189 -14.36 -6.74 0.87
N ARG A 190 -15.59 -6.62 0.38
CA ARG A 190 -15.99 -7.07 -0.96
C ARG A 190 -16.44 -5.92 -1.84
N ASP A 191 -16.34 -6.11 -3.15
CA ASP A 191 -17.06 -5.26 -4.10
C ASP A 191 -18.55 -5.60 -4.13
N ALA A 192 -19.34 -4.80 -4.83
CA ALA A 192 -20.78 -5.02 -5.02
C ALA A 192 -21.15 -6.38 -5.66
N LYS A 193 -20.19 -7.09 -6.27
CA LYS A 193 -20.36 -8.40 -6.91
C LYS A 193 -19.79 -9.56 -6.06
N GLY A 194 -19.33 -9.28 -4.84
CA GLY A 194 -18.73 -10.27 -3.94
C GLY A 194 -17.24 -10.56 -4.18
N GLY A 195 -16.59 -9.83 -5.10
CA GLY A 195 -15.17 -9.93 -5.39
C GLY A 195 -14.31 -9.50 -4.20
N LYS A 196 -13.18 -10.20 -3.99
CA LYS A 196 -12.25 -9.91 -2.89
C LYS A 196 -11.45 -8.65 -3.17
N LEU A 197 -11.13 -7.91 -2.11
CA LEU A 197 -10.17 -6.81 -2.18
C LEU A 197 -8.78 -7.33 -2.56
N TRP A 198 -8.19 -6.76 -3.60
CA TRP A 198 -6.84 -7.08 -4.03
C TRP A 198 -5.83 -6.19 -3.30
N ASN A 199 -4.85 -6.85 -2.66
CA ASN A 199 -3.88 -6.25 -1.73
C ASN A 199 -4.61 -5.52 -0.60
N ASP A 200 -5.14 -6.31 0.33
CA ASP A 200 -6.00 -5.91 1.44
C ASP A 200 -5.30 -5.09 2.53
N THR A 201 -3.96 -5.05 2.50
CA THR A 201 -3.14 -4.39 3.51
C THR A 201 -2.30 -3.29 2.86
N PHE A 202 -2.26 -2.12 3.48
CA PHE A 202 -1.36 -1.03 3.14
C PHE A 202 -0.67 -0.44 4.34
N TYR A 203 0.45 0.22 4.08
CA TYR A 203 1.31 0.84 5.09
C TYR A 203 1.45 2.32 4.75
N TYR A 204 0.97 3.18 5.63
CA TYR A 204 0.95 4.63 5.43
C TYR A 204 1.96 5.32 6.35
N THR A 205 2.96 6.02 5.80
CA THR A 205 3.85 6.86 6.62
C THR A 205 3.11 8.15 6.99
N LEU A 206 2.77 8.36 8.26
CA LEU A 206 2.04 9.55 8.71
C LEU A 206 2.99 10.61 9.29
N ASN A 207 3.40 11.58 8.48
CA ASN A 207 4.30 12.65 8.92
C ASN A 207 3.55 13.82 9.55
N GLN A 208 2.41 14.19 8.97
CA GLN A 208 1.56 15.30 9.39
C GLN A 208 0.08 14.89 9.37
N ILE A 209 -0.69 15.44 10.32
CA ILE A 209 -2.15 15.35 10.31
C ILE A 209 -2.69 16.62 9.61
N PRO A 210 -3.60 16.49 8.62
CA PRO A 210 -4.22 17.65 7.99
C PRO A 210 -4.92 18.54 9.01
N LYS A 211 -4.82 19.86 8.81
CA LYS A 211 -5.58 20.83 9.61
C LYS A 211 -7.08 20.70 9.30
N ARG A 212 -7.91 21.01 10.29
CA ARG A 212 -9.36 21.13 10.11
C ARG A 212 -9.69 22.38 9.29
#